data_AF-A0A1D7YP10-F1
#
_entry.id   AF-A0A1D7YP10-F1
#
_cell.length_a   1.000
_cell.length_b   1.000
_cell.length_c   1.000
_cell.angle_alpha   90.00
_cell.angle_beta   90.00
_cell.angle_gamma   90.00
#
_symmetry.space_group_name_H-M   'P 1'
#
loop_
_entity.id
_entity.type
_entity.pdbx_description
1 polymer ?
#
loop_
_entity_poly.entity_id
_entity_poly.type
_entity_poly.pdbx_seq_one_letter_code
_entity_poly.pdbx_strand_id
1 'polypeptide(L)'
;MLELGDQAVEAHREIGRFAAEVGVDLVVAVGGDLAKQLALAAGAAGVPEIALVGDNATAASYLGSILRPDDVVLVKASRGGQLWQIAQALTGQAVTGL
;
A
#
# COMPACT_ATOMS: atom_id res chain seq x y z
N MET A 1 9.83 2.78 2.22
CA MET A 1 11.21 2.50 1.76
C MET A 1 12.12 3.57 2.36
N LEU A 2 12.62 3.34 3.59
CA LEU A 2 13.26 4.39 4.40
C LEU A 2 14.75 4.60 4.08
N GLU A 3 15.43 3.56 3.59
CA GLU A 3 16.88 3.56 3.36
C GLU A 3 17.32 4.12 2.00
N LEU A 4 16.40 4.73 1.24
CA LEU A 4 16.67 5.13 -0.15
C LEU A 4 17.20 6.56 -0.31
N GLY A 5 17.22 7.36 0.76
CA GLY A 5 17.67 8.76 0.71
C GLY A 5 17.00 9.55 -0.42
N ASP A 6 17.81 10.23 -1.24
CA ASP A 6 17.34 11.07 -2.35
C ASP A 6 16.59 10.30 -3.45
N GLN A 7 16.82 8.98 -3.55
CA GLN A 7 16.13 8.13 -4.53
C GLN A 7 14.73 7.71 -4.08
N ALA A 8 14.34 8.01 -2.83
CA ALA A 8 13.06 7.56 -2.29
C ALA A 8 11.88 8.02 -3.15
N VAL A 9 11.85 9.27 -3.59
CA VAL A 9 10.73 9.82 -4.37
C VAL A 9 10.54 9.05 -5.68
N GLU A 10 11.61 8.87 -6.47
CA GLU A 10 11.48 8.20 -7.76
C GLU A 10 11.18 6.71 -7.59
N ALA A 11 11.79 6.04 -6.60
CA ALA A 11 11.48 4.63 -6.32
C ALA A 11 10.00 4.42 -5.96
N HIS A 12 9.37 5.32 -5.20
CA HIS A 12 7.92 5.23 -4.93
C HIS A 12 7.10 5.41 -6.21
N ARG A 13 7.53 6.30 -7.12
CA ARG A 13 6.85 6.51 -8.40
C ARG A 13 6.99 5.31 -9.33
N GLU A 14 8.18 4.72 -9.42
CA GLU A 14 8.44 3.51 -10.19
C GLU A 14 7.54 2.36 -9.75
N ILE A 15 7.42 2.13 -8.44
CA ILE A 15 6.48 1.11 -7.92
C ILE A 15 5.03 1.45 -8.25
N GLY A 16 4.65 2.73 -8.19
CA GLY A 16 3.31 3.16 -8.61
C GLY A 16 3.03 2.82 -10.08
N ARG A 17 3.97 3.15 -10.99
CA ARG A 17 3.85 2.82 -12.42
C ARG A 17 3.80 1.31 -12.64
N PHE A 18 4.67 0.56 -11.97
CA PHE A 18 4.71 -0.89 -12.04
C PHE A 18 3.39 -1.55 -11.60
N ALA A 19 2.70 -0.99 -10.59
CA ALA A 19 1.40 -1.49 -10.16
C ALA A 19 0.37 -1.45 -11.31
N ALA A 20 0.38 -0.40 -12.13
CA ALA A 20 -0.46 -0.34 -13.33
C ALA A 20 -0.03 -1.38 -14.38
N GLU A 21 1.28 -1.54 -14.60
CA GLU A 21 1.82 -2.48 -15.59
C GLU A 21 1.42 -3.94 -15.31
N VAL A 22 1.34 -4.32 -14.03
CA VAL A 22 0.93 -5.68 -13.62
C VAL A 22 -0.57 -5.84 -13.40
N GLY A 23 -1.36 -4.79 -13.66
CA GLY A 23 -2.83 -4.85 -13.61
C GLY A 23 -3.41 -4.83 -12.20
N VAL A 24 -2.82 -4.08 -11.26
CA VAL A 24 -3.42 -3.86 -9.94
C VAL A 24 -4.69 -3.01 -10.07
N ASP A 25 -5.80 -3.47 -9.50
CA ASP A 25 -7.08 -2.75 -9.52
C ASP A 25 -7.13 -1.57 -8.52
N LEU A 26 -6.52 -1.76 -7.35
CA LEU A 26 -6.51 -0.79 -6.25
C LEU A 26 -5.13 -0.69 -5.59
N VAL A 27 -4.63 0.55 -5.47
CA VAL A 27 -3.44 0.86 -4.67
C VAL A 27 -3.81 1.68 -3.43
N VAL A 28 -3.60 1.12 -2.25
CA VAL A 28 -3.73 1.82 -0.96
C VAL A 28 -2.35 2.18 -0.42
N ALA A 29 -1.99 3.46 -0.50
CA ALA A 29 -0.76 3.97 0.07
C ALA A 29 -0.99 4.46 1.51
N VAL A 30 -0.14 4.02 2.43
CA VAL A 30 -0.27 4.31 3.86
C VAL A 30 0.89 5.19 4.34
N GLY A 31 0.59 6.36 4.88
CA GLY A 31 1.54 7.31 5.45
C GLY A 31 1.55 8.67 4.76
N GLY A 32 2.70 9.34 4.80
CA GLY A 32 2.87 10.72 4.36
C GLY A 32 3.30 10.90 2.90
N ASP A 33 4.16 11.90 2.65
CA ASP A 33 4.47 12.37 1.29
C ASP A 33 5.03 11.30 0.35
N LEU A 34 5.88 10.39 0.84
CA LEU A 34 6.41 9.31 0.00
C LEU A 34 5.32 8.31 -0.41
N ALA A 35 4.39 7.98 0.47
CA ALA A 35 3.23 7.14 0.15
C ALA A 35 2.34 7.83 -0.89
N LYS A 36 2.15 9.15 -0.76
CA LYS A 36 1.44 9.96 -1.75
C LYS A 36 2.08 9.88 -3.15
N GLN A 37 3.41 9.89 -3.26
CA GLN A 37 4.08 9.76 -4.56
C GLN A 37 3.77 8.43 -5.25
N LEU A 38 3.69 7.33 -4.49
CA LEU A 38 3.30 6.02 -5.01
C LEU A 38 1.87 6.02 -5.54
N ALA A 39 0.90 6.46 -4.72
CA ALA A 39 -0.51 6.49 -5.11
C ALA A 39 -0.74 7.37 -6.35
N LEU A 40 -0.16 8.57 -6.39
CA LEU A 40 -0.30 9.46 -7.54
C LEU A 40 0.31 8.88 -8.82
N ALA A 41 1.49 8.26 -8.72
CA ALA A 41 2.12 7.61 -9.87
C ALA A 41 1.32 6.41 -10.38
N ALA A 42 0.72 5.63 -9.48
CA ALA A 42 -0.17 4.52 -9.82
C ALA A 42 -1.41 5.00 -10.59
N GLY A 43 -2.12 6.01 -10.06
CA GLY A 43 -3.30 6.56 -10.72
C GLY A 43 -2.95 7.20 -12.07
N ALA A 44 -1.83 7.92 -12.15
CA ALA A 44 -1.36 8.50 -13.41
C ALA A 44 -0.97 7.44 -14.46
N ALA A 45 -0.50 6.26 -14.03
CA ALA A 45 -0.16 5.15 -14.90
C ALA A 45 -1.36 4.28 -15.30
N GLY A 46 -2.53 4.52 -14.71
CA GLY A 46 -3.78 3.85 -15.10
C GLY A 46 -4.32 2.83 -14.11
N VAL A 47 -3.81 2.77 -12.87
CA VAL A 47 -4.50 2.01 -11.81
C VAL A 47 -5.91 2.59 -11.62
N PRO A 48 -6.99 1.77 -11.71
CA PRO A 48 -8.37 2.25 -11.64
C PRO A 48 -8.69 3.00 -10.35
N GLU A 49 -8.25 2.47 -9.21
CA GLU A 49 -8.53 3.03 -7.89
C GLU A 49 -7.25 3.29 -7.09
N ILE A 50 -7.16 4.47 -6.47
CA ILE A 50 -6.06 4.81 -5.57
C ILE A 50 -6.61 5.42 -4.27
N ALA A 51 -5.98 5.08 -3.16
CA ALA A 51 -6.26 5.67 -1.86
C ALA A 51 -4.96 6.06 -1.15
N LEU A 52 -5.01 7.19 -0.44
CA LEU A 52 -3.96 7.61 0.49
C LEU A 52 -4.57 7.73 1.88
N VAL A 53 -4.03 6.99 2.84
CA VAL A 53 -4.50 6.96 4.23
C VAL A 53 -3.36 7.26 5.20
N GLY A 54 -3.67 7.86 6.34
CA GLY A 54 -2.65 8.34 7.29
C GLY A 54 -1.96 7.22 8.08
N ASP A 55 -2.67 6.14 8.37
CA ASP A 55 -2.19 5.08 9.27
C ASP A 55 -2.79 3.70 8.97
N ASN A 56 -2.23 2.69 9.64
CA ASN A 56 -2.57 1.27 9.45
C ASN A 56 -4.00 0.95 9.88
N ALA A 57 -4.53 1.63 10.91
CA ALA A 57 -5.88 1.38 11.40
C ALA A 57 -6.92 1.89 10.40
N THR A 58 -6.68 3.06 9.83
CA THR A 58 -7.49 3.66 8.78
C THR A 58 -7.45 2.79 7.51
N ALA A 59 -6.26 2.30 7.13
CA ALA A 59 -6.11 1.38 6.01
C ALA A 59 -6.92 0.07 6.22
N ALA A 60 -6.82 -0.53 7.40
CA ALA A 60 -7.54 -1.76 7.73
C ALA A 60 -9.06 -1.55 7.74
N SER A 61 -9.55 -0.43 8.30
CA SER A 61 -10.96 -0.08 8.29
C SER A 61 -11.49 0.13 6.87
N TYR A 62 -10.75 0.90 6.05
CA TYR A 62 -11.08 1.12 4.65
C TYR A 62 -11.15 -0.20 3.88
N LEU A 63 -10.10 -1.02 3.94
CA LEU A 63 -10.06 -2.33 3.29
C LEU A 63 -11.20 -3.25 3.77
N GLY A 64 -11.46 -3.30 5.08
CA GLY A 64 -12.54 -4.10 5.65
C GLY A 64 -13.95 -3.68 5.18
N SER A 65 -14.11 -2.45 4.67
CA SER A 65 -15.38 -1.96 4.13
C SER A 65 -15.58 -2.22 2.63
N ILE A 66 -14.51 -2.54 1.90
CA ILE A 66 -14.56 -2.65 0.43
C ILE A 66 -14.20 -4.05 -0.09
N LEU A 67 -13.39 -4.81 0.65
CA LEU A 67 -12.94 -6.13 0.23
C LEU A 67 -14.11 -7.11 0.13
N ARG A 68 -14.03 -7.96 -0.88
CA ARG A 68 -15.00 -9.01 -1.19
C ARG A 68 -14.32 -10.38 -1.10
N PRO A 69 -15.10 -11.47 -0.98
CA PRO A 69 -14.58 -12.80 -1.21
C PRO A 69 -13.82 -12.87 -2.55
N ASP A 70 -12.74 -13.64 -2.58
CA ASP A 70 -11.84 -13.86 -3.72
C ASP A 70 -10.91 -12.69 -4.09
N ASP A 71 -10.97 -11.55 -3.37
CA ASP A 71 -9.98 -10.49 -3.52
C ASP A 71 -8.60 -10.94 -3.02
N VAL A 72 -7.55 -10.53 -3.72
CA VAL A 72 -6.15 -10.79 -3.35
C VAL A 72 -5.51 -9.50 -2.85
N VAL A 73 -5.03 -9.52 -1.60
CA VAL A 73 -4.36 -8.37 -0.99
C VAL A 73 -2.88 -8.66 -0.78
N LEU A 74 -2.01 -7.87 -1.41
CA LEU A 74 -0.56 -7.86 -1.13
C LEU A 74 -0.23 -6.72 -0.17
N VAL A 75 0.22 -7.05 1.04
CA VAL A 75 0.68 -6.06 2.02
C VAL A 75 2.21 -5.99 2.00
N LYS A 76 2.77 -4.79 1.75
CA LYS A 76 4.23 -4.59 1.69
C LYS A 76 4.70 -3.33 2.39
N ALA A 77 5.65 -3.47 3.31
CA ALA A 77 6.43 -2.35 3.86
C ALA A 77 7.82 -2.77 4.33
N SER A 78 8.61 -1.79 4.77
CA SER A 78 9.76 -2.02 5.65
C SER A 78 9.29 -2.29 7.08
N ARG A 79 10.17 -2.82 7.94
CA ARG A 79 9.85 -3.09 9.35
C ARG A 79 9.29 -1.85 10.07
N GLY A 80 9.83 -0.67 9.79
CA GLY A 80 9.37 0.58 10.41
C GLY A 80 7.94 0.99 10.04
N GLY A 81 7.41 0.56 8.90
CA GLY A 81 6.04 0.89 8.48
C GLY A 81 4.96 0.02 9.13
N GLN A 82 5.34 -1.12 9.71
CA GLN A 82 4.44 -2.00 10.46
C GLN A 82 3.16 -2.45 9.75
N LEU A 83 3.13 -2.46 8.41
CA LEU A 83 1.90 -2.78 7.66
C LEU A 83 1.39 -4.21 7.89
N TRP A 84 2.19 -5.09 8.49
CA TRP A 84 1.69 -6.40 8.97
C TRP A 84 0.49 -6.25 9.92
N GLN A 85 0.35 -5.12 10.61
CA GLN A 85 -0.83 -4.80 11.42
C GLN A 85 -2.13 -4.81 10.59
N ILE A 86 -2.09 -4.40 9.33
CA ILE A 86 -3.22 -4.46 8.41
C ILE A 86 -3.58 -5.92 8.13
N ALA A 87 -2.59 -6.75 7.81
CA ALA A 87 -2.80 -8.17 7.56
C ALA A 87 -3.41 -8.87 8.81
N GLN A 88 -2.91 -8.55 10.02
CA GLN A 88 -3.48 -9.07 11.26
C GLN A 88 -4.94 -8.64 11.45
N ALA A 89 -5.25 -7.37 11.18
CA ALA A 89 -6.60 -6.84 11.32
C ALA A 89 -7.59 -7.48 10.33
N LEU A 90 -7.16 -7.74 9.09
CA LEU A 90 -8.01 -8.36 8.06
C LEU A 90 -8.22 -9.86 8.27
N THR A 91 -7.21 -10.56 8.79
CA THR A 91 -7.25 -12.03 8.93
C THR A 91 -7.65 -12.50 10.33
N GLY A 92 -7.52 -11.64 11.34
CA GLY A 92 -7.61 -12.03 12.75
C GLY A 92 -6.46 -12.93 13.22
N GLN A 93 -5.43 -13.13 12.39
CA GLN A 93 -4.29 -14.01 12.67
C GLN A 93 -3.07 -13.19 13.06
N ALA A 94 -2.29 -13.69 14.02
CA ALA A 94 -1.01 -13.08 14.36
C ALA A 94 0.00 -13.27 13.21
N VAL A 95 0.71 -12.20 12.85
CA VAL A 95 1.84 -12.29 11.93
C VAL A 95 3.11 -12.56 12.75
N THR A 96 3.77 -13.68 12.46
CA THR A 96 4.97 -14.13 13.17
C THR A 96 6.24 -13.91 12.33
N GLY A 97 7.41 -14.00 12.96
CA GLY A 97 8.71 -13.91 12.26
C GLY A 97 9.12 -12.49 11.83
N LEU A 98 8.65 -11.46 12.56
CA LEU A 98 8.83 -10.05 12.22
C LEU A 98 10.25 -9.51 12.33
#